data_AF-A0A922SP39-F1
#
_entry.id   AF-A0A922SP39-F1
#
_cell.length_a   1.000
_cell.length_b   1.000
_cell.length_c   1.000
_cell.angle_alpha   90.00
_cell.angle_beta   90.00
_cell.angle_gamma   90.00
#
_symmetry.space_group_name_H-M   'P 1'
#
loop_
_entity.id
_entity.type
_entity.pdbx_description
1 polymer ?
#
loop_
_entity_poly.entity_id
_entity_poly.type
_entity_poly.pdbx_seq_one_letter_code
_entity_poly.pdbx_strand_id
1 'polypeptide(L)'
;MLCCNVTTNSTFKLSMTDELRDCFEQSKDPVTCEREICIAKKKGFATKDNQIDMKKLEELINDEFFEYTNLLEDVKMNCLNENFEIYAPSEFCNFTKMRYCIAVQILSHCLEWHDNADCKEMKGFVEKCVKMSQ
;
A
#
# COMPACT_ATOMS: atom_id res chain seq x y z
N MET A 1 -3.04 -15.56 6.43
CA MET A 1 -1.72 -15.96 6.97
C MET A 1 -0.76 -14.86 6.56
N LEU A 2 -0.09 -14.19 7.50
CA LEU A 2 0.85 -13.11 7.17
C LEU A 2 2.16 -13.78 6.73
N CYS A 3 2.65 -13.49 5.51
CA CYS A 3 3.88 -14.08 4.97
C CYS A 3 5.16 -13.37 5.40
N CYS A 4 5.02 -12.12 5.84
CA CYS A 4 6.09 -11.33 6.39
C CYS A 4 5.86 -11.13 7.89
N ASN A 5 6.86 -11.42 8.70
CA ASN A 5 6.89 -11.04 10.10
C ASN A 5 7.37 -9.59 10.20
N VAL A 6 6.44 -8.67 9.94
CA VAL A 6 6.70 -7.24 10.01
C VAL A 6 6.82 -6.86 11.49
N THR A 7 8.05 -6.74 12.01
CA THR A 7 8.32 -6.19 13.35
C THR A 7 8.14 -4.67 13.40
N THR A 8 7.88 -4.04 12.26
CA THR A 8 7.62 -2.61 12.21
C THR A 8 6.26 -2.31 12.85
N ASN A 9 6.27 -1.55 13.95
CA ASN A 9 5.06 -0.92 14.48
C ASN A 9 4.45 0.07 13.44
N SER A 10 5.14 0.35 12.32
CA SER A 10 4.54 0.94 11.13
C SER A 10 3.63 -0.07 10.42
N THR A 11 2.54 -0.39 11.09
CA THR A 11 1.35 -0.71 10.35
C THR A 11 1.06 0.49 9.45
N PHE A 12 1.32 0.40 8.14
CA PHE A 12 0.40 1.00 7.18
C PHE A 12 -0.93 0.35 7.48
N LYS A 13 -1.64 0.92 8.45
CA LYS A 13 -2.65 0.20 9.22
C LYS A 13 -3.90 0.18 8.36
N LEU A 14 -3.90 -0.70 7.36
CA LEU A 14 -5.10 -1.35 6.82
C LEU A 14 -5.65 -2.35 7.86
N SER A 15 -5.32 -2.19 9.15
CA SER A 15 -6.14 -2.75 10.21
C SER A 15 -7.54 -2.23 9.95
N MET A 16 -8.50 -3.15 9.91
CA MET A 16 -9.90 -2.80 10.14
C MET A 16 -9.98 -2.08 11.49
N THR A 17 -9.82 -0.76 11.47
CA THR A 17 -10.26 0.09 12.57
C THR A 17 -11.77 0.21 12.44
N ASP A 18 -12.47 0.42 13.56
CA ASP A 18 -13.92 0.62 13.53
C ASP A 18 -14.32 1.75 12.57
N GLU A 19 -13.43 2.73 12.37
CA GLU A 19 -13.60 3.84 11.45
C GLU A 19 -13.67 3.42 9.98
N LEU A 20 -12.99 2.34 9.59
CA LEU A 20 -12.97 1.87 8.21
C LEU A 20 -14.01 0.77 7.93
N ARG A 21 -14.69 0.25 8.96
CA ARG A 21 -15.58 -0.92 8.86
C ARG A 21 -16.61 -0.80 7.74
N ASP A 22 -17.24 0.37 7.62
CA ASP A 22 -18.22 0.66 6.56
C ASP A 22 -17.62 0.59 5.15
N CYS A 23 -16.35 0.96 4.97
CA CYS A 23 -15.65 0.79 3.69
C CYS A 23 -15.48 -0.69 3.31
N PHE A 24 -15.30 -1.59 4.29
CA PHE A 24 -15.20 -3.03 4.07
C PHE A 24 -16.59 -3.69 3.87
N GLU A 25 -17.65 -3.12 4.43
CA GLU A 25 -19.03 -3.62 4.28
C GLU A 25 -19.64 -3.25 2.91
N GLN A 26 -19.17 -2.17 2.27
CA GLN A 26 -19.64 -1.71 0.97
C GLN A 26 -19.36 -2.68 -0.19
N SER A 27 -18.32 -3.50 -0.08
CA SER A 27 -17.97 -4.48 -1.10
C SER A 27 -17.41 -5.76 -0.50
N LYS A 28 -17.97 -6.90 -0.94
CA LYS A 28 -17.39 -8.22 -0.65
C LYS A 28 -16.11 -8.49 -1.43
N ASP A 29 -15.90 -7.79 -2.53
CA ASP A 29 -14.65 -7.84 -3.28
C ASP A 29 -13.63 -6.92 -2.58
N PRO A 30 -12.49 -7.48 -2.12
CA PRO A 30 -11.50 -6.72 -1.39
C PRO A 30 -10.72 -5.70 -2.23
N VAL A 31 -10.91 -5.69 -3.55
CA VAL A 31 -10.12 -4.90 -4.51
C VAL A 31 -11.03 -4.01 -5.37
N THR A 32 -12.07 -3.42 -4.79
CA THR A 32 -12.88 -2.43 -5.53
C THR A 32 -12.37 -1.00 -5.36
N CYS A 33 -12.54 -0.22 -6.41
CA CYS A 33 -12.20 1.19 -6.41
C CYS A 33 -13.04 1.98 -5.41
N GLU A 34 -14.32 1.65 -5.21
CA GLU A 34 -15.13 2.36 -4.21
C GLU A 34 -14.58 2.19 -2.80
N ARG A 35 -14.12 0.97 -2.48
CA ARG A 35 -13.54 0.67 -1.17
C ARG A 35 -12.25 1.45 -0.94
N GLU A 36 -11.35 1.47 -1.90
CA GLU A 36 -10.08 2.22 -1.77
C GLU A 36 -10.31 3.73 -1.68
N ILE A 37 -11.26 4.26 -2.46
CA ILE A 37 -11.68 5.68 -2.36
C ILE A 37 -12.29 5.97 -0.98
N CYS A 38 -13.12 5.07 -0.45
CA CYS A 38 -13.71 5.23 0.89
C CYS A 38 -12.61 5.31 1.96
N ILE A 39 -11.65 4.39 1.94
CA ILE A 39 -10.51 4.38 2.86
C ILE A 39 -9.72 5.68 2.73
N ALA A 40 -9.44 6.12 1.50
CA ALA A 40 -8.68 7.33 1.23
C ALA A 40 -9.38 8.61 1.73
N LYS A 41 -10.71 8.69 1.59
CA LYS A 41 -11.50 9.79 2.15
C LYS A 41 -11.44 9.82 3.67
N LYS A 42 -11.55 8.66 4.32
CA LYS A 42 -11.49 8.57 5.79
C LYS A 42 -10.11 8.88 6.35
N LYS A 43 -9.06 8.47 5.64
CA LYS A 43 -7.67 8.83 5.96
C LYS A 43 -7.30 10.26 5.53
N GLY A 44 -8.16 10.97 4.82
CA GLY A 44 -7.98 12.39 4.49
C GLY A 44 -7.05 12.69 3.31
N PHE A 45 -6.76 11.71 2.45
CA PHE A 45 -5.90 11.88 1.27
C PHE A 45 -6.63 11.72 -0.08
N ALA A 46 -7.96 11.71 -0.08
CA ALA A 46 -8.75 11.81 -1.31
C ALA A 46 -9.34 13.22 -1.47
N THR A 47 -9.28 13.75 -2.70
CA THR A 47 -9.94 15.00 -3.07
C THR A 47 -11.46 14.81 -3.22
N LYS A 48 -12.19 15.91 -3.36
CA LYS A 48 -13.65 15.90 -3.62
C LYS A 48 -14.01 15.20 -4.93
N ASP A 49 -13.10 15.24 -5.91
CA ASP A 49 -13.28 14.65 -7.24
C ASP A 49 -12.76 13.19 -7.33
N ASN A 50 -12.59 12.54 -6.18
CA ASN A 50 -12.05 11.17 -6.07
C ASN A 50 -10.68 11.02 -6.76
N GLN A 51 -9.79 12.01 -6.59
CA GLN A 51 -8.38 11.91 -6.97
C GLN A 51 -7.52 11.78 -5.71
N ILE A 52 -6.30 11.27 -5.86
CA ILE A 52 -5.34 11.21 -4.75
C ILE A 52 -4.82 12.64 -4.50
N ASP A 53 -4.97 13.13 -3.28
CA ASP A 53 -4.28 14.31 -2.81
C ASP A 53 -2.84 13.90 -2.44
N MET A 54 -1.93 14.04 -3.40
CA MET A 54 -0.53 13.58 -3.26
C MET A 54 0.18 14.26 -2.10
N LYS A 55 -0.16 15.51 -1.78
CA LYS A 55 0.43 16.24 -0.65
C LYS A 55 -0.04 15.64 0.68
N LYS A 56 -1.34 15.39 0.82
CA LYS A 56 -1.90 14.75 2.01
C LYS A 56 -1.42 13.31 2.18
N LEU A 57 -1.28 12.59 1.08
CA LEU A 57 -0.69 11.26 1.09
C LEU A 57 0.78 11.31 1.53
N GLU A 58 1.57 12.25 1.02
CA GLU A 58 2.96 12.40 1.47
C GLU A 58 3.07 12.72 2.96
N GLU A 59 2.24 13.65 3.47
CA GLU A 59 2.16 13.95 4.90
C GLU A 59 1.89 12.68 5.72
N LEU A 60 0.88 11.90 5.33
CA LEU A 60 0.52 10.64 6.00
C LEU A 60 1.66 9.60 5.96
N ILE A 61 2.32 9.45 4.81
CA ILE A 61 3.43 8.50 4.61
C ILE A 61 4.65 8.90 5.46
N ASN A 62 4.96 10.20 5.56
CA ASN A 62 6.02 10.67 6.46
C ASN A 62 5.71 10.33 7.92
N ASP A 63 4.48 10.58 8.37
CA ASP A 63 4.06 10.32 9.74
C ASP A 63 4.03 8.80 10.05
N GLU A 64 3.67 7.96 9.09
CA GLU A 64 3.52 6.51 9.29
C GLU A 64 4.85 5.76 9.23
N PHE A 65 5.83 6.26 8.46
CA PHE A 65 7.14 5.60 8.27
C PHE A 65 8.34 6.42 8.78
N PHE A 66 8.13 7.42 9.64
CA PHE A 66 9.23 8.29 10.12
C PHE A 66 10.39 7.51 10.79
N GLU A 67 10.10 6.36 11.41
CA GLU A 67 11.12 5.50 12.06
C GLU A 67 11.85 4.57 11.07
N TYR A 68 11.36 4.45 9.82
CA TYR A 68 11.83 3.50 8.81
C TYR A 68 12.34 4.26 7.59
N THR A 69 13.45 4.99 7.75
CA THR A 69 13.98 5.93 6.75
C THR A 69 14.15 5.32 5.36
N ASN A 70 14.68 4.10 5.27
CA ASN A 70 14.89 3.44 3.97
C ASN A 70 13.56 3.09 3.28
N LEU A 71 12.57 2.62 4.04
CA LEU A 71 11.23 2.35 3.52
C LEU A 71 10.55 3.66 3.09
N LEU A 72 10.68 4.72 3.87
CA LEU A 72 10.12 6.03 3.54
C LEU A 72 10.70 6.56 2.23
N GLU A 73 12.03 6.50 2.06
CA GLU A 73 12.70 6.91 0.83
C GLU A 73 12.21 6.12 -0.39
N ASP A 74 12.13 4.78 -0.27
CA ASP A 74 11.65 3.93 -1.35
C ASP A 74 10.18 4.18 -1.69
N VAL A 75 9.30 4.41 -0.70
CA VAL A 75 7.90 4.77 -0.94
C VAL A 75 7.79 6.11 -1.66
N LYS A 76 8.56 7.13 -1.25
CA LYS A 76 8.55 8.43 -1.94
C LYS A 76 9.00 8.31 -3.38
N MET A 77 10.13 7.63 -3.60
CA MET A 77 10.74 7.46 -4.92
C MET A 77 9.87 6.63 -5.87
N ASN A 78 9.32 5.52 -5.38
CA ASN A 78 8.65 4.54 -6.23
C ASN A 78 7.14 4.70 -6.30
N CYS A 79 6.51 5.34 -5.30
CA CYS A 79 5.05 5.47 -5.24
C CYS A 79 4.56 6.92 -5.35
N LEU A 80 5.24 7.91 -4.76
CA LEU A 80 4.73 9.30 -4.78
C LEU A 80 5.14 10.09 -6.03
N ASN A 81 6.23 9.72 -6.69
CA ASN A 81 6.68 10.37 -7.93
C ASN A 81 6.00 9.79 -9.19
N GLU A 82 4.71 9.45 -9.11
CA GLU A 82 3.88 8.93 -10.22
C GLU A 82 4.33 7.60 -10.84
N ASN A 83 5.29 6.90 -10.23
CA ASN A 83 5.77 5.59 -10.68
C ASN A 83 4.85 4.42 -10.28
N PHE A 84 3.72 4.68 -9.60
CA PHE A 84 2.85 3.64 -9.05
C PHE A 84 2.00 2.91 -10.13
N GLU A 85 1.92 3.42 -11.35
CA GLU A 85 1.10 2.87 -12.43
C GLU A 85 1.55 1.45 -12.87
N ILE A 86 2.82 1.10 -12.68
CA ILE A 86 3.37 -0.22 -13.06
C ILE A 86 3.00 -1.35 -12.10
N TYR A 87 2.44 -1.03 -10.93
CA TYR A 87 2.19 -1.98 -9.85
C TYR A 87 0.84 -2.68 -9.93
N ALA A 88 -0.03 -2.26 -10.87
CA ALA A 88 -1.26 -2.97 -11.15
C ALA A 88 -1.65 -2.82 -12.63
N PRO A 89 -2.53 -3.70 -13.14
CA PRO A 89 -3.11 -3.57 -14.47
C PRO A 89 -3.77 -2.21 -14.71
N SER A 90 -3.84 -1.76 -15.97
CA SER A 90 -4.28 -0.40 -16.31
C SER A 90 -5.75 -0.13 -15.97
N GLU A 91 -6.58 -1.17 -15.92
CA GLU A 91 -7.99 -1.13 -15.54
C GLU A 91 -8.22 -0.86 -14.04
N PHE A 92 -7.19 -0.99 -13.22
CA PHE A 92 -7.26 -0.67 -11.80
C PHE A 92 -7.26 0.85 -11.63
N CYS A 93 -8.09 1.37 -10.72
CA CYS A 93 -8.02 2.79 -10.36
C CYS A 93 -6.72 3.13 -9.62
N ASN A 94 -6.39 4.42 -9.66
CA ASN A 94 -5.15 4.96 -9.10
C ASN A 94 -4.99 4.66 -7.60
N PHE A 95 -6.08 4.65 -6.81
CA PHE A 95 -5.99 4.30 -5.40
C PHE A 95 -5.53 2.85 -5.17
N THR A 96 -6.02 1.90 -5.97
CA THR A 96 -5.59 0.50 -5.85
C THR A 96 -4.15 0.34 -6.30
N LYS A 97 -3.75 0.98 -7.40
CA LYS A 97 -2.35 0.98 -7.87
C LYS A 97 -1.40 1.57 -6.82
N MET A 98 -1.76 2.71 -6.25
CA MET A 98 -1.01 3.36 -5.17
C MET A 98 -0.87 2.44 -3.95
N ARG A 99 -1.98 1.82 -3.52
CA ARG A 99 -1.98 0.87 -2.40
C ARG A 99 -1.04 -0.31 -2.68
N TYR A 100 -1.05 -0.87 -3.90
CA TYR A 100 -0.17 -1.96 -4.29
C TYR A 100 1.30 -1.54 -4.32
N CYS A 101 1.61 -0.35 -4.84
CA CYS A 101 2.96 0.18 -4.79
C CYS A 101 3.47 0.23 -3.34
N ILE A 102 2.72 0.88 -2.44
CA ILE A 102 3.10 1.01 -1.02
C ILE A 102 3.26 -0.38 -0.38
N ALA A 103 2.32 -1.31 -0.62
CA ALA A 103 2.39 -2.66 -0.07
C ALA A 103 3.62 -3.44 -0.55
N VAL A 104 4.00 -3.31 -1.83
CA VAL A 104 5.23 -3.93 -2.36
C VAL A 104 6.46 -3.34 -1.70
N GLN A 105 6.53 -2.02 -1.50
CA GLN A 105 7.67 -1.40 -0.80
C GLN A 105 7.75 -1.84 0.67
N ILE A 106 6.63 -1.93 1.39
CA ILE A 106 6.63 -2.47 2.76
C ILE A 106 7.17 -3.90 2.79
N LEU A 107 6.71 -4.74 1.85
CA LEU A 107 7.11 -6.15 1.80
C LEU A 107 8.56 -6.33 1.31
N SER A 108 9.09 -5.44 0.48
CA SER A 108 10.49 -5.52 0.02
C SER A 108 11.48 -5.31 1.18
N HIS A 109 11.06 -4.56 2.20
CA HIS A 109 11.79 -4.35 3.45
C HIS A 109 11.50 -5.40 4.53
N CYS A 110 10.79 -6.48 4.18
CA CYS A 110 10.49 -7.55 5.11
C CYS A 110 11.76 -8.26 5.61
N LEU A 111 12.02 -8.17 6.91
CA LEU A 111 13.20 -8.78 7.55
C LEU A 111 13.14 -10.31 7.60
N GLU A 112 11.94 -10.85 7.85
CA GLU A 112 11.72 -12.28 8.02
C GLU A 112 10.47 -12.74 7.26
N TRP A 113 10.70 -13.60 6.27
CA TRP A 113 9.65 -14.26 5.50
C TRP A 113 9.38 -15.65 6.05
N HIS A 114 8.11 -16.03 6.15
CA HIS A 114 7.72 -17.40 6.47
C HIS A 114 8.15 -18.37 5.35
N ASP A 115 8.67 -19.53 5.74
CA ASP A 115 9.28 -20.50 4.81
C ASP A 115 8.30 -21.54 4.23
N ASN A 116 7.05 -21.15 3.96
CA ASN A 116 6.08 -22.03 3.28
C ASN A 116 5.99 -21.70 1.77
N ALA A 117 5.37 -22.60 0.99
CA ALA A 117 5.30 -22.49 -0.46
C ALA A 117 4.65 -21.17 -0.92
N ASP A 118 3.51 -20.81 -0.34
CA ASP A 118 2.75 -19.61 -0.68
C ASP A 118 3.57 -18.33 -0.42
N CYS A 119 4.29 -18.29 0.70
CA CYS A 119 5.11 -17.14 1.06
C CYS A 119 6.40 -17.02 0.23
N LYS A 120 6.96 -18.15 -0.26
CA LYS A 120 8.06 -18.13 -1.24
C LYS A 120 7.62 -17.54 -2.56
N GLU A 121 6.44 -17.92 -3.05
CA GLU A 121 5.87 -17.35 -4.27
C GLU A 121 5.63 -15.85 -4.11
N MET A 122 5.02 -15.44 -2.99
CA MET A 122 4.77 -14.03 -2.69
C MET A 122 6.06 -13.21 -2.61
N LYS A 123 7.10 -13.71 -1.95
CA LYS A 123 8.42 -13.07 -1.89
C LYS A 123 9.00 -12.88 -3.30
N GLY A 124 8.95 -13.93 -4.12
CA GLY A 124 9.42 -13.87 -5.50
C GLY A 124 8.63 -12.88 -6.37
N PHE A 125 7.34 -12.69 -6.10
CA PHE A 125 6.52 -11.67 -6.76
C PHE A 125 6.95 -10.25 -6.35
N VAL A 126 7.12 -10.00 -5.05
CA VAL A 126 7.58 -8.70 -4.53
C VAL A 126 8.94 -8.32 -5.12
N GLU A 127 9.89 -9.26 -5.15
CA GLU A 127 11.21 -9.04 -5.75
C GLU A 127 11.15 -8.70 -7.25
N LYS A 128 10.18 -9.26 -8.00
CA LYS A 128 9.97 -8.91 -9.41
C LYS A 128 9.41 -7.50 -9.56
N CYS A 129 8.41 -7.13 -8.76
CA CYS A 129 7.82 -5.79 -8.82
C CYS A 129 8.83 -4.69 -8.51
N VAL A 130 9.67 -4.88 -7.49
CA VAL A 130 10.73 -3.91 -7.13
C VAL A 130 11.76 -3.75 -8.25
N LYS A 131 12.11 -4.83 -8.95
CA LYS A 131 13.04 -4.76 -10.10
C LYS A 131 12.45 -4.04 -11.31
N MET A 132 11.13 -4.00 -11.45
CA MET A 132 10.45 -3.30 -12.54
C MET A 132 10.33 -1.79 -12.28
N SER A 133 10.49 -1.36 -11.02
CA SER A 133 10.33 0.04 -10.61
C SER A 133 11.63 0.83 -10.53
N GLN A 134 12.77 0.19 -10.81
CA GLN A 134 14.11 0.79 -10.87
C GLN A 134 14.48 1.07 -12.33
#